data_AF-A0A8T5A028-F1
#
_entry.id   AF-A0A8T5A028-F1
#
_cell.length_a   1.000
_cell.length_b   1.000
_cell.length_c   1.000
_cell.angle_alpha   90.00
_cell.angle_beta   90.00
_cell.angle_gamma   90.00
#
_symmetry.space_group_name_H-M   'P 1'
#
loop_
_entity.id
_entity.type
_entity.pdbx_description
1 polymer ?
#
loop_
_entity_poly.entity_id
_entity_poly.type
_entity_poly.pdbx_seq_one_letter_code
_entity_poly.pdbx_strand_id
1 'polypeptide(L)'
;MSPLEEIKPAVKVWLERRGRPVLGQGGAAILEAIMEERSLSGAAQRLGMSYRYVWGYLERMGRAVGEPVVETFKGGRDGGGGAELTQMGEYLLREYRRIEEYVSRILRDEGQQKAAGLKLDIRNRLRGIVRSVERDGAVIRVEIEIGAPTIITALISTEVEEELYIKINDKIEAAIKVTEVMKIEE
;
A
#
# COMPACT_ATOMS: atom_id res chain seq x y z
N MET A 1 -32.03 4.96 1.74
CA MET A 1 -30.71 5.59 1.85
C MET A 1 -30.49 6.42 0.61
N SER A 2 -29.90 7.59 0.76
CA SER A 2 -29.52 8.48 -0.34
C SER A 2 -28.33 7.87 -1.11
N PRO A 3 -28.22 8.03 -2.45
CA PRO A 3 -27.06 7.57 -3.21
C PRO A 3 -25.71 8.09 -2.67
N LEU A 4 -25.71 9.21 -1.96
CA LEU A 4 -24.53 9.79 -1.31
C LEU A 4 -24.07 8.99 -0.07
N GLU A 5 -24.98 8.26 0.59
CA GLU A 5 -24.67 7.42 1.76
C GLU A 5 -23.99 6.09 1.38
N GLU A 6 -23.96 5.75 0.08
CA GLU A 6 -23.31 4.53 -0.44
C GLU A 6 -21.90 4.79 -1.01
N ILE A 7 -21.49 6.05 -1.12
CA ILE A 7 -20.17 6.42 -1.63
C ILE A 7 -19.14 6.17 -0.54
N LYS A 8 -18.12 5.37 -0.85
CA LYS A 8 -17.01 5.04 0.05
C LYS A 8 -15.69 5.48 -0.57
N PRO A 9 -14.74 6.00 0.23
CA PRO A 9 -13.40 6.31 -0.25
C PRO A 9 -12.71 5.04 -0.74
N ALA A 10 -11.96 5.16 -1.83
CA ALA A 10 -11.17 4.07 -2.41
C ALA A 10 -9.77 4.58 -2.73
N VAL A 11 -8.74 3.81 -2.37
CA VAL A 11 -7.34 4.15 -2.59
C VAL A 11 -6.72 3.14 -3.54
N LYS A 12 -5.87 3.62 -4.45
CA LYS A 12 -5.02 2.77 -5.31
C LYS A 12 -3.59 2.89 -4.85
N VAL A 13 -2.94 1.75 -4.64
CA VAL A 13 -1.52 1.66 -4.29
C VAL A 13 -0.73 1.19 -5.50
N TRP A 14 0.45 1.78 -5.72
CA TRP A 14 1.48 1.27 -6.62
C TRP A 14 2.88 1.59 -6.09
N LEU A 15 3.85 0.76 -6.45
CA LEU A 15 5.27 1.01 -6.25
C LEU A 15 5.83 1.77 -7.45
N GLU A 16 6.73 2.70 -7.18
CA GLU A 16 7.44 3.46 -8.21
C GLU A 16 8.95 3.47 -7.99
N ARG A 17 9.69 3.70 -9.07
CA ARG A 17 11.13 3.92 -9.03
C ARG A 17 11.47 5.10 -9.93
N ARG A 18 11.97 6.19 -9.32
CA ARG A 18 12.35 7.44 -10.02
C ARG A 18 11.19 8.00 -10.87
N GLY A 19 9.99 8.07 -10.28
CA GLY A 19 8.77 8.58 -10.94
C GLY A 19 8.20 7.66 -12.03
N ARG A 20 8.69 6.43 -12.18
CA ARG A 20 8.13 5.43 -13.11
C ARG A 20 7.38 4.35 -12.32
N PRO A 21 6.12 4.04 -12.67
CA PRO A 21 5.39 2.94 -12.07
C PRO A 21 6.13 1.61 -12.31
N VAL A 22 6.28 0.84 -11.23
CA VAL A 22 6.90 -0.49 -11.24
C VAL A 22 5.83 -1.57 -11.11
N LEU A 23 5.01 -1.48 -10.07
CA LEU A 23 4.07 -2.54 -9.68
C LEU A 23 2.80 -1.93 -9.09
N GLY A 24 1.64 -2.24 -9.67
CA GLY A 24 0.34 -1.96 -9.06
C GLY A 24 -0.46 -3.26 -8.88
N GLN A 25 -1.73 -3.14 -8.48
CA GLN A 25 -2.62 -4.28 -8.18
C GLN A 25 -2.61 -5.36 -9.26
N GLY A 26 -2.76 -4.97 -10.54
CA GLY A 26 -2.77 -5.93 -11.65
C GLY A 26 -1.43 -6.64 -11.85
N GLY A 27 -0.30 -5.95 -11.61
CA GLY A 27 1.01 -6.57 -11.67
C GLY A 27 1.26 -7.50 -10.49
N ALA A 28 0.78 -7.15 -9.30
CA ALA A 28 0.89 -8.01 -8.11
C ALA A 28 0.12 -9.32 -8.32
N ALA A 29 -1.10 -9.22 -8.86
CA ALA A 29 -1.90 -10.38 -9.24
C ALA A 29 -1.19 -11.27 -10.28
N ILE A 30 -0.47 -10.68 -11.24
CA ILE A 30 0.36 -11.43 -12.19
C ILE A 30 1.47 -12.19 -11.47
N LEU A 31 2.24 -11.53 -10.59
CA LEU A 31 3.35 -12.17 -9.89
C LEU A 31 2.85 -13.32 -8.99
N GLU A 32 1.72 -13.15 -8.32
CA GLU A 32 1.09 -14.21 -7.51
C GLU A 32 0.61 -15.38 -8.34
N ALA A 33 -0.09 -15.11 -9.45
CA ALA A 33 -0.52 -16.16 -10.33
C ALA A 33 0.67 -16.95 -10.90
N ILE A 34 1.81 -16.29 -11.16
CA ILE A 34 3.04 -17.00 -11.57
C ILE A 34 3.60 -17.84 -10.43
N MET A 35 3.63 -17.32 -9.20
CA MET A 35 4.08 -18.05 -8.02
C MET A 35 3.23 -19.31 -7.76
N GLU A 36 1.92 -19.23 -7.97
CA GLU A 36 0.98 -20.34 -7.75
C GLU A 36 0.97 -21.33 -8.92
N GLU A 37 0.88 -20.85 -10.17
CA GLU A 37 0.75 -21.70 -11.36
C GLU A 37 2.09 -22.22 -11.87
N ARG A 38 3.21 -21.61 -11.43
CA ARG A 38 4.59 -21.86 -11.92
C ARG A 38 4.72 -21.83 -13.45
N SER A 39 3.86 -21.03 -14.09
CA SER A 39 3.73 -20.94 -15.54
C SER A 39 3.15 -19.59 -15.95
N LEU A 40 3.73 -18.96 -16.97
CA LEU A 40 3.19 -17.73 -17.54
C LEU A 40 1.86 -17.96 -18.26
N SER A 41 1.70 -19.10 -18.96
CA SER A 41 0.44 -19.43 -19.62
C SER A 41 -0.64 -19.77 -18.60
N GLY A 42 -0.28 -20.47 -17.52
CA GLY A 42 -1.20 -20.74 -16.40
C GLY A 42 -1.66 -19.43 -15.74
N ALA A 43 -0.72 -18.55 -15.41
CA ALA A 43 -1.03 -17.25 -14.83
C ALA A 43 -1.93 -16.39 -15.74
N ALA A 44 -1.62 -16.34 -17.04
CA ALA A 44 -2.44 -15.62 -18.02
C ALA A 44 -3.86 -16.18 -18.10
N GLN A 45 -4.01 -17.51 -18.17
CA GLN A 45 -5.31 -18.17 -18.24
C GLN A 45 -6.14 -17.91 -16.97
N ARG A 46 -5.53 -18.07 -15.79
CA ARG A 46 -6.19 -17.83 -14.50
C ARG A 46 -6.70 -16.41 -14.35
N LEU A 47 -5.94 -15.42 -14.84
CA LEU A 47 -6.31 -14.01 -14.76
C LEU A 47 -7.19 -13.54 -15.92
N GLY A 48 -7.55 -14.43 -16.86
CA GLY A 48 -8.29 -14.06 -18.07
C GLY A 48 -7.54 -13.06 -18.96
N MET A 49 -6.20 -13.06 -18.90
CA MET A 49 -5.33 -12.15 -19.63
C MET A 49 -4.68 -12.87 -20.81
N SER A 50 -4.32 -12.12 -21.87
CA SER A 50 -3.50 -12.71 -22.93
C SER A 50 -2.06 -12.93 -22.43
N TYR A 51 -1.42 -14.01 -22.87
CA TYR A 51 -0.01 -14.28 -22.58
C TYR A 51 0.88 -13.08 -22.94
N ARG A 52 0.63 -12.45 -24.10
CA ARG A 52 1.36 -11.26 -24.57
C ARG A 52 1.23 -10.08 -23.61
N TYR A 53 0.06 -9.89 -23.00
CA TYR A 53 -0.14 -8.84 -22.00
C TYR A 53 0.68 -9.12 -20.74
N VAL A 54 0.63 -10.34 -20.21
CA VAL A 54 1.40 -10.76 -19.03
C VAL A 54 2.90 -10.59 -19.28
N TRP A 55 3.41 -11.15 -20.38
CA TRP A 55 4.81 -11.02 -20.77
C TRP A 55 5.24 -9.54 -20.88
N GLY A 56 4.47 -8.74 -21.62
CA GLY A 56 4.78 -7.31 -21.78
C GLY A 56 4.73 -6.52 -20.48
N TYR A 57 3.90 -6.93 -19.51
CA TYR A 57 3.88 -6.34 -18.17
C TYR A 57 5.16 -6.66 -17.41
N LEU A 58 5.58 -7.93 -17.39
CA LEU A 58 6.80 -8.38 -16.72
C LEU A 58 8.05 -7.70 -17.32
N GLU A 59 8.11 -7.55 -18.64
CA GLU A 59 9.21 -6.83 -19.29
C GLU A 59 9.26 -5.34 -18.89
N ARG A 60 8.11 -4.67 -18.79
CA ARG A 60 8.06 -3.27 -18.32
C ARG A 60 8.50 -3.17 -16.86
N MET A 61 8.02 -4.07 -16.02
CA MET A 61 8.40 -4.14 -14.61
C MET A 61 9.92 -4.35 -14.47
N GLY A 62 10.47 -5.35 -15.17
CA GLY A 62 11.90 -5.64 -15.17
C GLY A 62 12.76 -4.48 -15.67
N ARG A 63 12.34 -3.81 -16.75
CA ARG A 63 13.01 -2.57 -17.22
C ARG A 63 12.95 -1.44 -16.20
N ALA A 64 11.86 -1.32 -15.45
CA ALA A 64 11.72 -0.27 -14.44
C ALA A 64 12.68 -0.49 -13.25
N VAL A 65 12.90 -1.74 -12.84
CA VAL A 65 13.81 -2.08 -11.73
C VAL A 65 15.25 -2.33 -12.16
N GLY A 66 15.49 -2.65 -13.44
CA GLY A 66 16.81 -2.85 -14.02
C GLY A 66 17.25 -4.31 -14.13
N GLU A 67 16.40 -5.27 -13.75
CA GLU A 67 16.67 -6.70 -13.78
C GLU A 67 15.37 -7.50 -13.98
N PRO A 68 15.43 -8.77 -14.46
CA PRO A 68 14.26 -9.60 -14.61
C PRO A 68 13.53 -9.85 -13.28
N VAL A 69 12.19 -9.81 -13.32
CA VAL A 69 11.34 -10.12 -12.15
C VAL A 69 10.84 -11.57 -12.16
N VAL A 70 10.99 -12.26 -13.29
CA VAL A 70 10.58 -13.65 -13.51
C VAL A 70 11.65 -14.35 -14.33
N GLU A 71 12.01 -15.55 -13.93
CA GLU A 71 12.80 -16.50 -14.71
C GLU A 71 11.88 -17.50 -15.41
N THR A 72 12.25 -17.90 -16.62
CA THR A 72 11.48 -18.87 -17.41
C THR A 72 12.34 -20.05 -17.83
N PHE A 73 11.77 -21.23 -17.79
CA PHE A 73 12.42 -22.49 -18.12
C PHE A 73 11.79 -23.08 -19.37
N LYS A 74 12.61 -23.58 -20.30
CA LYS A 74 12.09 -24.27 -21.49
C LYS A 74 11.64 -25.68 -21.11
N GLY A 75 10.46 -26.06 -21.56
CA GLY A 75 9.96 -27.43 -21.48
C GLY A 75 10.66 -28.37 -22.47
N GLY A 76 10.71 -29.66 -22.13
CA GLY A 76 11.16 -30.73 -23.01
C GLY A 76 10.14 -31.14 -24.07
N ARG A 77 10.38 -32.29 -24.73
CA ARG A 77 9.60 -32.80 -25.88
C ARG A 77 8.09 -32.96 -25.62
N ASP A 78 7.68 -33.20 -24.39
CA ASP A 78 6.27 -33.45 -24.02
C ASP A 78 5.49 -32.17 -23.63
N GLY A 79 6.12 -30.99 -23.74
CA GLY A 79 5.49 -29.70 -23.54
C GLY A 79 5.57 -29.13 -22.11
N GLY A 80 5.47 -27.80 -22.02
CA GLY A 80 5.39 -27.02 -20.79
C GLY A 80 6.69 -26.34 -20.37
N GLY A 81 6.82 -25.03 -20.62
CA GLY A 81 7.83 -24.20 -19.98
C GLY A 81 7.38 -23.73 -18.59
N GLY A 82 8.32 -23.61 -17.65
CA GLY A 82 8.06 -23.12 -16.30
C GLY A 82 8.33 -21.63 -16.17
N ALA A 83 7.79 -21.01 -15.12
CA ALA A 83 8.11 -19.65 -14.75
C ALA A 83 8.10 -19.48 -13.23
N GLU A 84 9.09 -18.78 -12.70
CA GLU A 84 9.25 -18.52 -11.27
C GLU A 84 9.65 -17.07 -11.04
N LEU A 85 9.25 -16.52 -9.89
CA LEU A 85 9.69 -15.18 -9.52
C LEU A 85 11.20 -15.19 -9.23
N THR A 86 11.89 -14.15 -9.66
CA THR A 86 13.25 -13.90 -9.17
C THR A 86 13.19 -13.34 -7.75
N GLN A 87 14.34 -13.22 -7.08
CA GLN A 87 14.43 -12.53 -5.79
C GLN A 87 13.85 -11.11 -5.86
N MET A 88 14.09 -10.39 -6.96
CA MET A 88 13.51 -9.08 -7.20
C MET A 88 11.98 -9.15 -7.37
N GLY A 89 11.46 -10.13 -8.11
CA GLY A 89 10.02 -10.35 -8.25
C GLY A 89 9.33 -10.60 -6.91
N GLU A 90 9.92 -11.47 -6.08
CA GLU A 90 9.42 -11.76 -4.72
C GLU A 90 9.48 -10.53 -3.81
N TYR A 91 10.56 -9.76 -3.86
CA TYR A 91 10.71 -8.52 -3.09
C TYR A 91 9.61 -7.51 -3.45
N LEU A 92 9.40 -7.25 -4.74
CA LEU A 92 8.37 -6.31 -5.19
C LEU A 92 6.97 -6.74 -4.76
N LEU A 93 6.64 -8.03 -4.91
CA LEU A 93 5.35 -8.56 -4.50
C LEU A 93 5.12 -8.39 -2.99
N ARG A 94 6.13 -8.73 -2.19
CA ARG A 94 6.10 -8.59 -0.73
C ARG A 94 5.90 -7.14 -0.29
N GLU A 95 6.67 -6.22 -0.88
CA GLU A 95 6.56 -4.79 -0.57
C GLU A 95 5.21 -4.22 -0.97
N TYR A 96 4.68 -4.61 -2.13
CA TYR A 96 3.35 -4.21 -2.56
C TYR A 96 2.28 -4.66 -1.56
N ARG A 97 2.30 -5.94 -1.16
CA ARG A 97 1.33 -6.50 -0.21
C ARG A 97 1.42 -5.86 1.17
N ARG A 98 2.63 -5.58 1.65
CA ARG A 98 2.84 -4.87 2.91
C ARG A 98 2.14 -3.51 2.93
N ILE A 99 2.32 -2.71 1.88
CA ILE A 99 1.71 -1.37 1.79
C ILE A 99 0.21 -1.46 1.53
N GLU A 100 -0.24 -2.36 0.66
CA GLU A 100 -1.66 -2.57 0.39
C GLU A 100 -2.40 -2.97 1.67
N GLU A 101 -1.85 -3.89 2.45
CA GLU A 101 -2.43 -4.30 3.73
C GLU A 101 -2.48 -3.13 4.72
N TYR A 102 -1.39 -2.38 4.87
CA TYR A 102 -1.33 -1.21 5.74
C TYR A 102 -2.40 -0.17 5.40
N VAL A 103 -2.52 0.20 4.11
CA VAL A 103 -3.55 1.15 3.64
C VAL A 103 -4.96 0.57 3.84
N SER A 104 -5.15 -0.72 3.58
CA SER A 104 -6.46 -1.36 3.77
C SER A 104 -6.93 -1.35 5.23
N ARG A 105 -5.99 -1.45 6.19
CA ARG A 105 -6.30 -1.38 7.62
C ARG A 105 -6.75 0.03 8.01
N ILE A 106 -6.06 1.07 7.53
CA ILE A 106 -6.43 2.47 7.76
C ILE A 106 -7.86 2.74 7.26
N LEU A 107 -8.18 2.32 6.03
CA LEU A 107 -9.50 2.54 5.45
C LEU A 107 -10.63 1.74 6.13
N ARG A 108 -10.34 0.59 6.72
CA ARG A 108 -11.32 -0.21 7.47
C ARG A 108 -11.65 0.41 8.83
N ASP A 109 -10.65 1.02 9.48
CA ASP A 109 -10.80 1.60 10.81
C ASP A 109 -11.72 2.85 10.81
N GLU A 110 -11.75 3.64 9.73
CA GLU A 110 -12.69 4.77 9.60
C GLU A 110 -14.17 4.31 9.54
N GLY A 111 -14.46 3.17 8.91
CA GLY A 111 -15.82 2.64 8.79
C GLY A 111 -16.40 2.02 10.07
N GLN A 112 -15.56 1.54 10.98
CA GLN A 112 -15.99 0.93 12.25
C GLN A 112 -16.09 1.93 13.40
N GLN A 113 -15.35 3.05 13.34
CA GLN A 113 -15.33 4.05 14.41
C GLN A 113 -16.61 4.89 14.50
N LYS A 114 -17.38 5.05 13.42
CA LYS A 114 -18.71 5.70 13.47
C LYS A 114 -19.80 4.81 14.08
N ALA A 115 -19.63 3.49 14.11
CA ALA A 115 -20.71 2.55 14.44
C ALA A 115 -20.67 1.97 15.86
N ALA A 116 -19.49 1.91 16.49
CA ALA A 116 -19.36 1.34 17.82
C ALA A 116 -18.64 2.34 18.71
N GLY A 117 -19.27 2.74 19.82
CA GLY A 117 -18.67 3.49 20.92
C GLY A 117 -17.51 2.73 21.55
N LEU A 118 -16.42 2.61 20.79
CA LEU A 118 -15.27 1.79 21.09
C LEU A 118 -14.35 2.55 22.02
N LYS A 119 -14.11 1.92 23.17
CA LYS A 119 -13.05 2.24 24.11
C LYS A 119 -11.72 2.01 23.40
N LEU A 120 -11.20 3.01 22.70
CA LEU A 120 -9.88 2.92 22.08
C LEU A 120 -8.82 2.85 23.19
N ASP A 121 -8.04 1.76 23.22
CA ASP A 121 -6.88 1.61 24.09
C ASP A 121 -5.72 2.50 23.60
N ILE A 122 -5.90 3.81 23.78
CA ILE A 122 -4.90 4.83 23.49
C ILE A 122 -4.04 5.00 24.75
N ARG A 123 -2.84 4.43 24.72
CA ARG A 123 -1.85 4.57 25.81
C ARG A 123 -0.69 5.47 25.43
N ASN A 124 -0.40 5.60 24.14
CA ASN A 124 0.67 6.44 23.64
C ASN A 124 0.06 7.79 23.24
N ARG A 125 0.38 8.83 24.01
CA ARG A 125 -0.07 10.20 23.80
C ARG A 125 1.13 11.10 23.76
N LEU A 126 1.37 11.71 22.60
CA LEU A 126 2.56 12.48 22.33
C LEU A 126 2.14 13.92 22.06
N ARG A 127 2.50 14.82 22.97
CA ARG A 127 2.20 16.24 22.82
C ARG A 127 3.20 16.86 21.87
N GLY A 128 2.71 17.67 20.94
CA GLY A 128 3.56 18.35 19.99
C GLY A 128 2.93 19.59 19.39
N ILE A 129 3.69 20.21 18.51
CA ILE A 129 3.30 21.41 17.77
C ILE A 129 3.25 21.07 16.30
N VAL A 130 2.15 21.42 15.63
CA VAL A 130 2.02 21.25 14.18
C VAL A 130 2.99 22.18 13.47
N ARG A 131 3.87 21.60 12.64
CA ARG A 131 4.87 22.31 11.84
C ARG A 131 4.43 22.51 10.39
N SER A 132 3.78 21.51 9.80
CA SER A 132 3.28 21.58 8.43
C SER A 132 1.95 20.85 8.31
N VAL A 133 1.14 21.31 7.36
CA VAL A 133 -0.12 20.68 6.93
C VAL A 133 -0.16 20.77 5.40
N GLU A 134 -0.01 19.63 4.74
CA GLU A 134 0.01 19.53 3.28
C GLU A 134 -1.20 18.71 2.81
N ARG A 135 -1.94 19.21 1.82
CA ARG A 135 -3.13 18.56 1.28
C ARG A 135 -2.78 17.88 -0.03
N ASP A 136 -3.06 16.58 -0.13
CA ASP A 136 -2.83 15.80 -1.34
C ASP A 136 -4.01 14.85 -1.60
N GLY A 137 -4.95 15.31 -2.43
CA GLY A 137 -6.13 14.55 -2.80
C GLY A 137 -7.03 14.21 -1.60
N ALA A 138 -7.17 12.92 -1.31
CA ALA A 138 -8.04 12.40 -0.24
C ALA A 138 -7.35 12.35 1.14
N VAL A 139 -6.07 12.73 1.22
CA VAL A 139 -5.30 12.71 2.45
C VAL A 139 -4.62 14.05 2.73
N ILE A 140 -4.34 14.26 4.00
CA ILE A 140 -3.62 15.40 4.55
C ILE A 140 -2.45 14.85 5.32
N ARG A 141 -1.26 15.37 5.00
CA ARG A 141 -0.02 15.11 5.74
C ARG A 141 0.15 16.20 6.79
N VAL A 142 0.21 15.80 8.05
CA VAL A 142 0.45 16.70 9.19
C VAL A 142 1.76 16.31 9.86
N GLU A 143 2.71 17.23 9.94
CA GLU A 143 3.96 17.02 10.69
C GLU A 143 3.88 17.67 12.07
N ILE A 144 4.21 16.90 13.10
CA ILE A 144 4.05 17.26 14.50
C ILE A 144 5.40 17.10 15.18
N GLU A 145 5.95 18.21 15.69
CA GLU A 145 7.17 18.17 16.49
C GLU A 145 6.83 17.83 17.94
N ILE A 146 7.32 16.69 18.43
CA ILE A 146 7.04 16.18 19.78
C ILE A 146 8.23 16.34 20.74
N GLY A 147 9.25 17.08 20.32
CA GLY A 147 10.48 17.38 21.04
C GLY A 147 11.66 17.35 20.07
N ALA A 148 12.47 18.40 20.02
CA ALA A 148 13.53 18.51 19.02
C ALA A 148 14.59 17.40 19.20
N PRO A 149 14.99 16.65 18.14
CA PRO A 149 14.64 16.81 16.72
C PRO A 149 13.53 15.86 16.19
N THR A 150 12.70 15.29 17.05
CA THR A 150 11.70 14.26 16.71
C THR A 150 10.41 14.85 16.10
N ILE A 151 10.11 14.40 14.89
CA ILE A 151 8.88 14.73 14.14
C ILE A 151 8.06 13.45 13.94
N ILE A 152 6.74 13.55 14.15
CA ILE A 152 5.77 12.54 13.76
C ILE A 152 4.99 13.05 12.55
N THR A 153 4.89 12.24 11.52
CA THR A 153 4.04 12.52 10.36
C THR A 153 2.75 11.70 10.46
N ALA A 154 1.61 12.38 10.56
CA ALA A 154 0.29 11.76 10.50
C ALA A 154 -0.30 11.93 9.09
N LEU A 155 -0.96 10.88 8.59
CA LEU A 155 -1.81 10.94 7.40
C LEU A 155 -3.26 10.87 7.86
N ILE A 156 -4.05 11.88 7.52
CA ILE A 156 -5.44 12.05 7.94
C ILE A 156 -6.29 12.16 6.68
N SER A 157 -7.50 11.62 6.65
CA SER A 157 -8.42 11.85 5.53
C SER A 157 -8.84 13.32 5.46
N THR A 158 -9.02 13.83 4.24
CA THR A 158 -9.43 15.24 4.03
C THR A 158 -10.79 15.56 4.68
N GLU A 159 -11.68 14.56 4.77
CA GLU A 159 -13.00 14.68 5.42
C GLU A 159 -12.91 14.99 6.92
N VAL A 160 -11.87 14.46 7.61
CA VAL A 160 -11.70 14.62 9.06
C VAL A 160 -11.08 15.97 9.42
N GLU A 161 -10.35 16.63 8.53
CA GLU A 161 -9.84 17.99 8.79
C GLU A 161 -10.96 19.02 8.86
N GLU A 162 -12.01 18.89 8.03
CA GLU A 162 -13.15 19.81 8.08
C GLU A 162 -13.81 19.82 9.48
N GLU A 163 -13.67 18.74 10.23
CA GLU A 163 -14.14 18.62 11.62
C GLU A 163 -13.10 19.08 12.66
N LEU A 164 -11.80 18.90 12.40
CA LEU A 164 -10.72 19.15 13.38
C LEU A 164 -10.03 20.52 13.27
N TYR A 165 -10.14 21.21 12.12
CA TYR A 165 -9.59 22.56 11.87
C TYR A 165 -8.10 22.74 12.23
N ILE A 166 -7.25 21.74 11.97
CA ILE A 166 -5.83 21.73 12.35
C ILE A 166 -5.05 22.80 11.57
N LYS A 167 -4.25 23.61 12.28
CA LYS A 167 -3.41 24.68 11.72
C LYS A 167 -1.96 24.58 12.18
N ILE A 168 -1.07 25.18 11.40
CA ILE A 168 0.33 25.35 11.78
C ILE A 168 0.41 26.12 13.12
N ASN A 169 1.28 25.66 14.02
CA ASN A 169 1.46 26.10 15.40
C ASN A 169 0.38 25.65 16.39
N ASP A 170 -0.60 24.85 15.98
CA ASP A 170 -1.53 24.25 16.94
C ASP A 170 -0.78 23.29 17.87
N LYS A 171 -1.13 23.36 19.16
CA LYS A 171 -0.69 22.41 20.16
C LYS A 171 -1.66 21.25 20.15
N ILE A 172 -1.18 20.08 19.74
CA ILE A 172 -2.00 18.88 19.61
C ILE A 172 -1.40 17.72 20.40
N GLU A 173 -2.23 16.72 20.67
CA GLU A 173 -1.81 15.45 21.26
C GLU A 173 -2.04 14.35 20.23
N ALA A 174 -0.94 13.81 19.70
CA ALA A 174 -0.99 12.66 18.79
C ALA A 174 -1.25 11.40 19.63
N ALA A 175 -2.40 10.76 19.37
CA ALA A 175 -2.80 9.52 20.01
C ALA A 175 -2.44 8.33 19.12
N ILE A 176 -1.69 7.37 19.64
CA ILE A 176 -1.34 6.12 18.93
C ILE A 176 -1.91 4.94 19.70
N LYS A 177 -2.74 4.14 19.00
CA LYS A 177 -3.30 2.88 19.51
C LYS A 177 -2.17 1.90 19.78
N VAL A 178 -2.24 1.17 20.90
CA VAL A 178 -1.17 0.23 21.31
C VAL A 178 -0.88 -0.82 20.25
N THR A 179 -1.90 -1.31 19.54
CA THR A 179 -1.75 -2.35 18.50
C THR A 179 -0.94 -1.89 17.29
N GLU A 180 -0.74 -0.57 17.11
CA GLU A 180 0.01 -0.01 15.99
C GLU A 180 1.46 0.33 16.33
N VAL A 181 1.90 0.05 17.57
CA VAL A 181 3.29 0.24 18.00
C VAL A 181 4.02 -1.10 17.92
N MET A 182 5.07 -1.16 17.10
CA MET A 182 5.95 -2.33 16.99
C MET A 182 7.30 -2.03 17.65
N LYS A 183 7.81 -3.00 18.42
CA LYS A 183 9.19 -2.97 18.92
C LYS A 183 10.12 -3.49 17.82
N ILE A 184 11.16 -2.73 17.49
CA ILE A 184 12.27 -3.19 16.64
C ILE A 184 13.43 -3.49 17.60
N GLU A 185 13.98 -4.69 17.53
CA GLU A 185 15.19 -5.06 18.28
C GLU A 185 16.41 -4.82 17.37
N GLU A 186 17.46 -4.22 17.94
CA GLU A 186 18.77 -4.02 17.28
C GLU A 186 19.60 -5.32 17.26
#